data_AF-A0A3R6M0D6-F1
#
_entry.id   AF-A0A3R6M0D6-F1
#
_cell.length_a   1.000
_cell.length_b   1.000
_cell.length_c   1.000
_cell.angle_alpha   90.00
_cell.angle_beta   90.00
_cell.angle_gamma   90.00
#
_symmetry.space_group_name_H-M   'P 1'
#
loop_
_entity.id
_entity.type
_entity.pdbx_description
1 polymer ?
#
loop_
_entity_poly.entity_id
_entity_poly.type
_entity_poly.pdbx_seq_one_letter_code
_entity_poly.pdbx_strand_id
1 'polypeptide(L)'
;MEQNETLENDDVLEFDYTGTDQAGNLAAMAENLSQEEAAAAMKAIEKVRQKRVDDAVRDFRTWFDAALLPILKGFAELVGAKLTIRQDHFHDITAVFTGRCGFDITATQKRMRMVMAVADHISVNRWSGSDEVEFSLIFGFPENEE
;
A
#
# COMPACT_ATOMS: atom_id res chain seq x y z
N MET A 1 -37.51 38.58 -0.22
CA MET A 1 -37.96 37.20 -0.51
C MET A 1 -36.78 36.32 -0.19
N GLU A 2 -36.85 35.70 0.99
CA GLU A 2 -36.01 34.55 1.35
C GLU A 2 -36.27 33.46 0.31
N GLN A 3 -35.20 32.91 -0.28
CA GLN A 3 -35.22 31.58 -0.82
C GLN A 3 -34.26 30.75 0.03
N ASN A 4 -34.86 29.90 0.84
CA ASN A 4 -34.21 28.81 1.55
C ASN A 4 -33.59 27.87 0.51
N GLU A 5 -32.27 27.83 0.44
CA GLU A 5 -31.54 26.67 -0.07
C GLU A 5 -31.03 25.89 1.14
N THR A 6 -31.91 25.09 1.72
CA THR A 6 -31.49 23.85 2.38
C THR A 6 -30.95 22.93 1.31
N LEU A 7 -29.69 22.50 1.42
CA LEU A 7 -29.17 21.20 1.01
C LEU A 7 -27.65 21.20 1.24
N GLU A 8 -27.20 20.52 2.29
CA GLU A 8 -26.02 19.65 2.22
C GLU A 8 -26.16 18.65 3.37
N ASN A 9 -26.56 17.43 3.02
CA ASN A 9 -26.41 16.28 3.89
C ASN A 9 -24.91 16.10 4.11
N ASP A 10 -24.42 16.47 5.30
CA ASP A 10 -23.13 16.01 5.76
C ASP A 10 -23.23 14.49 5.91
N ASP A 11 -22.66 13.73 4.97
CA ASP A 11 -22.49 12.29 5.10
C ASP A 11 -21.49 12.03 6.25
N VAL A 12 -21.98 12.00 7.49
CA VAL A 12 -21.19 11.68 8.67
C VAL A 12 -20.88 10.19 8.64
N LEU A 13 -19.61 9.86 8.40
CA LEU A 13 -19.09 8.51 8.61
C LEU A 13 -18.78 8.33 10.10
N GLU A 14 -19.68 7.66 10.82
CA GLU A 14 -19.48 7.27 12.22
C GLU A 14 -18.89 5.85 12.30
N PHE A 15 -17.80 5.68 13.06
CA PHE A 15 -17.17 4.40 13.32
C PHE A 15 -17.25 4.08 14.82
N ASP A 16 -18.06 3.08 15.19
CA ASP A 16 -18.23 2.62 16.57
C ASP A 16 -17.29 1.45 16.87
N TYR A 17 -16.42 1.63 17.87
CA TYR A 17 -15.44 0.65 18.33
C TYR A 17 -15.72 0.14 19.76
N THR A 18 -16.92 0.35 20.31
CA THR A 18 -17.26 0.03 21.72
C THR A 18 -17.48 -1.46 22.02
N GLY A 19 -16.99 -2.35 21.15
CA GLY A 19 -17.16 -3.80 21.24
C GLY A 19 -16.40 -4.46 22.41
N THR A 20 -17.03 -5.47 23.01
CA THR A 20 -16.53 -6.24 24.17
C THR A 20 -15.19 -6.92 23.93
N ASP A 21 -14.29 -6.70 24.87
CA ASP A 21 -12.95 -7.30 25.02
C ASP A 21 -13.01 -8.86 25.01
N GLN A 22 -12.64 -9.46 23.88
CA GLN A 22 -12.40 -10.91 23.77
C GLN A 22 -11.02 -11.32 24.32
N ALA A 23 -10.13 -10.36 24.56
CA ALA A 23 -8.77 -10.60 25.03
C ALA A 23 -8.73 -11.08 26.49
N GLY A 24 -9.64 -10.62 27.33
CA GLY A 24 -9.80 -11.02 28.73
C GLY A 24 -10.24 -12.48 28.88
N ASN A 25 -10.99 -13.01 27.91
CA ASN A 25 -11.36 -14.43 27.89
C ASN A 25 -10.16 -15.33 27.56
N LEU A 26 -9.31 -14.90 26.61
CA LEU A 26 -8.08 -15.62 26.27
C LEU A 26 -7.08 -15.63 27.44
N ALA A 27 -6.95 -14.51 28.16
CA ALA A 27 -6.08 -14.40 29.33
C ALA A 27 -6.52 -15.36 30.45
N ALA A 28 -7.82 -15.45 30.74
CA ALA A 28 -8.35 -16.38 31.74
C ALA A 28 -8.14 -17.86 31.36
N MET A 29 -8.23 -18.19 30.07
CA MET A 29 -7.95 -19.54 29.58
C MET A 29 -6.46 -19.91 29.69
N ALA A 30 -5.56 -18.97 29.42
CA ALA A 30 -4.11 -19.20 29.40
C ALA A 30 -3.55 -19.69 30.75
N GLU A 31 -4.15 -19.29 31.88
CA GLU A 31 -3.72 -19.70 33.22
C GLU A 31 -3.92 -21.20 33.50
N ASN A 32 -4.79 -21.88 32.74
CA ASN A 32 -5.19 -23.26 33.00
C ASN A 32 -4.81 -24.24 31.87
N LEU A 33 -4.02 -23.82 30.88
CA LEU A 33 -3.62 -24.68 29.77
C LEU A 33 -2.57 -25.70 30.21
N SER A 34 -2.74 -26.96 29.80
CA SER A 34 -1.65 -27.93 29.82
C SER A 34 -0.56 -27.55 28.80
N GLN A 35 0.62 -28.18 28.90
CA GLN A 35 1.73 -27.93 27.99
C GLN A 35 1.37 -28.22 26.51
N GLU A 36 0.59 -29.27 26.26
CA GLU A 36 0.14 -29.64 24.91
C GLU A 36 -0.85 -28.62 24.35
N GLU A 37 -1.80 -28.16 25.17
CA GLU A 37 -2.80 -27.16 24.78
C GLU A 37 -2.15 -25.80 24.55
N ALA A 38 -1.17 -25.41 25.37
CA ALA A 38 -0.40 -24.19 25.17
C ALA A 38 0.39 -24.21 23.85
N ALA A 39 1.05 -25.34 23.53
CA ALA A 39 1.75 -25.50 22.27
C ALA A 39 0.80 -25.44 21.06
N ALA A 40 -0.37 -26.06 21.16
CA ALA A 40 -1.40 -26.02 20.11
C ALA A 40 -1.95 -24.59 19.92
N ALA A 41 -2.22 -23.87 21.02
CA ALA A 41 -2.70 -22.49 20.99
C ALA A 41 -1.68 -21.54 20.35
N MET A 42 -0.39 -21.62 20.73
CA MET A 42 0.67 -20.82 20.13
C MET A 42 0.75 -21.03 18.61
N LYS A 43 0.76 -22.28 18.17
CA LYS A 43 0.79 -22.63 16.74
C LYS A 43 -0.44 -22.10 15.98
N ALA A 44 -1.62 -22.14 16.61
CA ALA A 44 -2.84 -21.61 16.01
C ALA A 44 -2.76 -20.08 15.87
N ILE A 45 -2.27 -19.38 16.90
CA ILE A 45 -2.08 -17.92 16.88
C ILE A 45 -1.08 -17.51 15.80
N GLU A 46 0.07 -18.20 15.72
CA GLU A 46 1.08 -17.97 14.66
C GLU A 46 0.48 -18.15 13.27
N LYS A 47 -0.31 -19.22 13.06
CA LYS A 47 -0.98 -19.46 11.78
C LYS A 47 -1.98 -18.36 11.42
N VAL A 48 -2.74 -17.86 12.40
CA VAL A 48 -3.67 -16.74 12.19
C VAL A 48 -2.91 -15.46 11.85
N ARG A 49 -1.82 -15.17 12.57
CA ARG A 49 -0.96 -14.00 12.30
C ARG A 49 -0.35 -14.07 10.89
N GLN A 50 0.21 -15.22 10.52
CA GLN A 50 0.79 -15.41 9.19
C GLN A 50 -0.26 -15.20 8.09
N LYS A 51 -1.45 -15.80 8.26
CA LYS A 51 -2.54 -15.60 7.29
C LYS A 51 -2.94 -14.13 7.15
N ARG A 52 -2.99 -13.38 8.26
CA ARG A 52 -3.28 -11.93 8.23
C ARG A 52 -2.23 -11.17 7.43
N VAL A 53 -0.95 -11.49 7.60
CA VAL A 53 0.15 -10.89 6.81
C VAL A 53 0.00 -11.26 5.34
N ASP A 54 -0.21 -12.54 5.02
CA ASP A 54 -0.37 -13.00 3.62
C ASP A 54 -1.57 -12.31 2.93
N ASP A 55 -2.69 -12.18 3.64
CA ASP A 55 -3.89 -11.49 3.16
C ASP A 55 -3.59 -9.99 2.95
N ALA A 56 -2.91 -9.32 3.89
CA ALA A 56 -2.53 -7.91 3.75
C ALA A 56 -1.59 -7.68 2.56
N VAL A 57 -0.59 -8.55 2.33
CA VAL A 57 0.32 -8.48 1.18
C VAL A 57 -0.46 -8.60 -0.13
N ARG A 58 -1.39 -9.56 -0.21
CA ARG A 58 -2.25 -9.73 -1.39
C ARG A 58 -3.14 -8.50 -1.63
N ASP A 59 -3.72 -7.95 -0.57
CA ASP A 59 -4.62 -6.82 -0.66
C ASP A 59 -3.87 -5.55 -1.07
N PHE A 60 -2.67 -5.31 -0.51
CA PHE A 60 -1.78 -4.23 -0.93
C PHE A 60 -1.42 -4.34 -2.42
N ARG A 61 -1.05 -5.54 -2.88
CA ARG A 61 -0.73 -5.77 -4.29
C ARG A 61 -1.94 -5.54 -5.20
N THR A 62 -3.11 -6.01 -4.78
CA THR A 62 -4.37 -5.84 -5.52
C THR A 62 -4.74 -4.36 -5.64
N TRP A 63 -4.60 -3.61 -4.54
CA TRP A 63 -4.78 -2.16 -4.55
C TRP A 63 -3.78 -1.47 -5.49
N PHE A 64 -2.49 -1.79 -5.41
CA PHE A 64 -1.46 -1.21 -6.28
C PHE A 64 -1.78 -1.45 -7.76
N ASP A 65 -2.10 -2.69 -8.12
CA ASP A 65 -2.38 -3.10 -9.50
C ASP A 65 -3.66 -2.43 -10.05
N ALA A 66 -4.65 -2.16 -9.19
CA ALA A 66 -5.89 -1.50 -9.57
C ALA A 66 -5.74 0.04 -9.64
N ALA A 67 -5.05 0.64 -8.68
CA ALA A 67 -5.01 2.09 -8.50
C ALA A 67 -3.84 2.77 -9.23
N LEU A 68 -2.62 2.23 -9.07
CA LEU A 68 -1.38 2.92 -9.49
C LEU A 68 -0.85 2.37 -10.81
N LEU A 69 -0.87 1.05 -11.01
CA LEU A 69 -0.31 0.40 -12.20
C LEU A 69 -0.88 0.95 -13.52
N PRO A 70 -2.19 1.24 -13.67
CA PRO A 70 -2.72 1.79 -14.93
C PRO A 70 -2.15 3.19 -15.23
N ILE A 71 -1.95 4.01 -14.20
CA ILE A 71 -1.40 5.36 -14.33
C ILE A 71 0.08 5.27 -14.73
N LEU A 72 0.84 4.42 -14.05
CA LEU A 72 2.26 4.17 -14.35
C LEU A 72 2.45 3.68 -15.80
N LYS A 73 1.62 2.72 -16.25
CA LYS A 73 1.63 2.23 -17.65
C LYS A 73 1.31 3.35 -18.64
N GLY A 74 0.27 4.12 -18.39
CA GLY A 74 -0.11 5.23 -19.28
C GLY A 74 0.96 6.32 -19.35
N PHE A 75 1.64 6.61 -18.24
CA PHE A 75 2.77 7.53 -18.25
C PHE A 75 3.97 6.96 -19.03
N ALA A 76 4.32 5.68 -18.83
CA ALA A 76 5.40 5.02 -19.55
C ALA A 76 5.18 5.06 -21.07
N GLU A 77 3.96 4.77 -21.52
CA GLU A 77 3.58 4.84 -22.92
C GLU A 77 3.71 6.26 -23.47
N LEU A 78 3.18 7.25 -22.74
CA LEU A 78 3.21 8.66 -23.12
C LEU A 78 4.63 9.21 -23.29
N VAL A 79 5.56 8.82 -22.41
CA VAL A 79 6.95 9.30 -22.44
C VAL A 79 7.90 8.39 -23.22
N GLY A 80 7.40 7.27 -23.78
CA GLY A 80 8.21 6.31 -24.53
C GLY A 80 9.27 5.62 -23.68
N ALA A 81 8.96 5.29 -22.42
CA ALA A 81 9.89 4.71 -21.47
C ALA A 81 9.60 3.24 -21.18
N LYS A 82 10.65 2.50 -20.82
CA LYS A 82 10.51 1.15 -20.27
C LYS A 82 10.06 1.25 -18.82
N LEU A 83 8.95 0.61 -18.47
CA LEU A 83 8.49 0.47 -17.09
C LEU A 83 8.79 -0.94 -16.57
N THR A 84 9.46 -1.02 -15.42
CA THR A 84 9.70 -2.27 -14.67
C THR A 84 9.02 -2.17 -13.31
N ILE A 85 8.22 -3.17 -12.96
CA ILE A 85 7.59 -3.28 -11.62
C ILE A 85 8.19 -4.50 -10.92
N ARG A 86 8.70 -4.31 -9.70
CA ARG A 86 9.23 -5.38 -8.85
C ARG A 86 8.60 -5.27 -7.47
N GLN A 87 8.22 -6.40 -6.89
CA GLN A 87 7.92 -6.48 -5.46
C GLN A 87 9.05 -7.25 -4.80
N ASP A 88 9.62 -6.70 -3.74
CA ASP A 88 10.73 -7.34 -3.04
C ASP A 88 10.26 -8.22 -1.86
N HIS A 89 11.22 -8.68 -1.06
CA HIS A 89 10.93 -9.59 0.05
C HIS A 89 10.34 -8.90 1.29
N PHE A 90 10.41 -7.56 1.36
CA PHE A 90 9.70 -6.76 2.36
C PHE A 90 8.29 -6.40 1.88
N HIS A 91 7.90 -6.89 0.70
CA HIS A 91 6.62 -6.64 0.04
C HIS A 91 6.45 -5.23 -0.54
N ASP A 92 7.51 -4.41 -0.47
CA ASP A 92 7.58 -3.11 -1.11
C ASP A 92 7.52 -3.26 -2.62
N ILE A 93 6.79 -2.36 -3.28
CA ILE A 93 6.66 -2.33 -4.73
C ILE A 93 7.51 -1.20 -5.28
N THR A 94 8.49 -1.53 -6.11
CA THR A 94 9.29 -0.57 -6.86
C THR A 94 8.80 -0.49 -8.30
N ALA A 95 8.49 0.72 -8.76
CA ALA A 95 8.26 1.05 -10.16
C ALA A 95 9.44 1.86 -10.71
N VAL A 96 10.12 1.36 -11.74
CA VAL A 96 11.26 2.02 -12.38
C VAL A 96 10.94 2.34 -13.82
N PHE A 97 11.01 3.62 -14.18
CA PHE A 97 11.00 4.07 -15.56
C PHE A 97 12.44 4.25 -16.04
N THR A 98 12.76 3.66 -17.19
CA THR A 98 14.07 3.81 -17.84
C THR A 98 13.88 4.38 -19.23
N GLY A 99 14.62 5.44 -19.56
CA GLY A 99 14.56 6.10 -20.86
C GLY A 99 15.85 6.83 -21.20
N ARG A 100 16.04 7.20 -22.47
CA ARG A 100 17.26 7.91 -22.94
C ARG A 100 17.26 9.41 -22.62
N CYS A 101 16.12 9.92 -22.17
CA CYS A 101 15.89 11.33 -21.87
C CYS A 101 15.34 11.46 -20.45
N GLY A 102 15.42 12.68 -19.91
CA GLY A 102 14.74 13.00 -18.65
C GLY A 102 13.22 12.87 -18.78
N PHE A 103 12.57 12.65 -17.65
CA PHE A 103 11.12 12.55 -17.55
C PHE A 103 10.51 13.91 -17.23
N ASP A 104 9.58 14.39 -18.06
CA ASP A 104 8.83 15.61 -17.79
C ASP A 104 7.41 15.25 -17.30
N ILE A 105 7.05 15.77 -16.13
CA ILE A 105 5.75 15.59 -15.50
C ILE A 105 5.03 16.95 -15.50
N THR A 106 4.36 17.17 -16.61
CA THR A 106 3.63 18.39 -16.96
C THR A 106 2.32 18.55 -16.18
N ALA A 107 1.75 19.76 -16.23
CA ALA A 107 0.52 20.12 -15.52
C ALA A 107 -0.69 19.21 -15.83
N THR A 108 -0.76 18.61 -17.02
CA THR A 108 -1.86 17.75 -17.45
C THR A 108 -1.80 16.34 -16.85
N GLN A 109 -0.62 15.87 -16.43
CA GLN A 109 -0.42 14.53 -15.83
C GLN A 109 -0.77 14.51 -14.33
N LYS A 110 -1.95 15.02 -13.97
CA LYS A 110 -2.46 15.13 -12.58
C LYS A 110 -2.38 13.79 -11.84
N ARG A 111 -2.77 12.70 -12.50
CA ARG A 111 -2.74 11.35 -11.94
C ARG A 111 -1.34 10.86 -11.62
N MET A 112 -0.36 11.13 -12.49
CA MET A 112 1.03 10.77 -12.23
C MET A 112 1.59 11.54 -11.03
N ARG A 113 1.22 12.81 -10.85
CA ARG A 113 1.60 13.58 -9.65
C ARG A 113 1.02 12.99 -8.36
N MET A 114 -0.21 12.46 -8.41
CA MET A 114 -0.77 11.72 -7.26
C MET A 114 0.01 10.45 -6.98
N VAL A 115 0.41 9.70 -8.01
CA VAL A 115 1.26 8.51 -7.85
C VAL A 115 2.60 8.88 -7.19
N MET A 116 3.21 10.01 -7.55
CA MET A 116 4.42 10.48 -6.88
C MET A 116 4.17 10.87 -5.42
N ALA A 117 3.04 11.50 -5.13
CA ALA A 117 2.74 11.95 -3.77
C ALA A 117 2.54 10.79 -2.78
N VAL A 118 2.13 9.62 -3.27
CA VAL A 118 1.96 8.40 -2.45
C VAL A 118 3.19 7.50 -2.45
N ALA A 119 4.26 7.86 -3.14
CA ALA A 119 5.51 7.10 -3.11
C ALA A 119 6.31 7.47 -1.86
N ASP A 120 6.72 6.47 -1.08
CA ASP A 120 7.53 6.64 0.12
C ASP A 120 8.96 7.05 -0.22
N HIS A 121 9.46 6.58 -1.36
CA HIS A 121 10.78 6.96 -1.86
C HIS A 121 10.74 7.26 -3.35
N ILE A 122 11.39 8.36 -3.71
CA ILE A 122 11.55 8.83 -5.08
C ILE A 122 13.03 8.99 -5.35
N SER A 123 13.54 8.32 -6.39
CA SER A 123 14.93 8.49 -6.84
C SER A 123 15.03 8.72 -8.34
N VAL A 124 16.02 9.52 -8.72
CA VAL A 124 16.38 9.78 -10.11
C VAL A 124 17.87 9.50 -10.25
N ASN A 125 18.23 8.56 -11.12
CA ASN A 125 19.61 8.12 -11.31
C ASN A 125 19.99 8.14 -12.79
N ARG A 126 21.29 8.30 -13.05
CA ARG A 126 21.92 8.03 -14.33
C ARG A 126 23.19 7.25 -14.07
N TRP A 127 23.29 6.04 -14.61
CA TRP A 127 24.45 5.18 -14.38
C TRP A 127 25.66 5.65 -15.21
N SER A 128 26.84 5.63 -14.60
CA SER A 128 28.08 5.98 -15.30
C SER A 128 28.32 5.02 -16.47
N GLY A 129 28.44 5.56 -17.68
CA GLY A 129 28.57 4.76 -18.90
C GLY A 129 27.24 4.32 -19.52
N SER A 130 26.10 4.74 -18.96
CA SER A 130 24.77 4.59 -19.56
C SER A 130 24.24 5.93 -20.06
N ASP A 131 23.55 5.88 -21.20
CA ASP A 131 22.76 6.99 -21.71
C ASP A 131 21.33 7.00 -21.17
N GLU A 132 20.99 6.05 -20.29
CA GLU A 132 19.67 5.91 -19.71
C GLU A 132 19.57 6.63 -18.36
N VAL A 133 18.45 7.32 -18.19
CA VAL A 133 17.98 7.88 -16.94
C VAL A 133 16.97 6.90 -16.35
N GLU A 134 17.08 6.68 -15.04
CA GLU A 134 16.14 5.90 -14.25
C GLU A 134 15.37 6.82 -13.31
N PHE A 135 14.05 6.71 -13.33
CA PHE A 135 13.17 7.35 -12.38
C PHE A 135 12.41 6.27 -11.62
N SER A 136 12.68 6.16 -10.32
CA SER A 136 12.15 5.09 -9.47
C SER A 136 11.21 5.64 -8.41
N LEU A 137 10.11 4.93 -8.21
CA LEU A 137 9.12 5.16 -7.15
C LEU A 137 9.01 3.88 -6.33
N ILE A 138 9.16 3.97 -5.02
CA ILE A 138 8.97 2.87 -4.08
C ILE A 138 7.72 3.14 -3.28
N PHE A 139 6.87 2.12 -3.18
CA PHE A 139 5.65 2.09 -2.39
C PHE A 139 5.84 1.03 -1.31
N GLY A 140 5.98 1.47 -0.08
CA GLY A 140 6.20 0.65 1.10
C GLY A 140 4.97 -0.20 1.38
N PHE A 141 5.20 -1.47 1.71
CA PHE A 141 4.15 -2.27 2.31
C PHE A 141 3.81 -1.65 3.67
N PRO A 142 2.53 -1.35 3.96
CA PRO A 142 2.17 -0.76 5.24
C PRO A 142 2.49 -1.77 6.35
N GLU A 143 3.56 -1.50 7.10
CA GLU A 143 3.80 -2.16 8.37
C GLU A 143 2.64 -1.78 9.29
N ASN A 144 2.12 -2.75 10.05
CA ASN A 144 1.13 -2.40 11.07
C ASN A 144 1.80 -1.41 12.01
N GLU A 145 1.36 -0.15 12.02
CA GLU A 145 1.72 0.79 13.08
C GLU A 145 1.29 0.13 14.41
N GLU A 146 2.28 -0.26 15.22
CA GLU A 146 2.06 -0.82 16.57
C GLU A 146 1.43 0.21 17.51
#